data_AF-A0A9X8XI50-F1
#
_entry.id   AF-A0A9X8XI50-F1
#
_cell.length_a   1.000
_cell.length_b   1.000
_cell.length_c   1.000
_cell.angle_alpha   90.00
_cell.angle_beta   90.00
_cell.angle_gamma   90.00
#
_symmetry.space_group_name_H-M   'P 1'
#
loop_
_entity.id
_entity.type
_entity.pdbx_description
1 polymer ?
#
loop_
_entity_poly.entity_id
_entity_poly.type
_entity_poly.pdbx_seq_one_letter_code
_entity_poly.pdbx_strand_id
1 'polypeptide(L)' 'MTMINGYQQSDREERLKILNLPSLQQRAQQIIPKGGFGYITEGSEDELNRLH' A
#
# COMPACT_ATOMS: atom_id res chain seq x y z
N MET A 1 -4.10 -15.67 -4.10
CA MET A 1 -2.88 -14.97 -3.66
C MET A 1 -1.71 -15.59 -4.39
N THR A 2 -0.74 -14.78 -4.80
CA THR A 2 0.44 -15.25 -5.55
C THR A 2 1.70 -15.02 -4.71
N MET A 3 2.63 -15.98 -4.72
CA MET A 3 3.94 -15.86 -4.07
C MET A 3 5.02 -15.80 -5.15
N ILE A 4 5.80 -14.72 -5.18
CA ILE A 4 6.94 -14.56 -6.11
C ILE A 4 8.18 -14.23 -5.29
N ASN A 5 9.20 -15.10 -5.33
CA ASN A 5 10.47 -14.90 -4.63
C ASN A 5 10.31 -14.59 -3.13
N GLY A 6 9.32 -15.22 -2.47
CA GLY A 6 8.99 -14.98 -1.06
C GLY A 6 8.15 -13.74 -0.77
N TYR A 7 7.82 -12.94 -1.79
CA TYR A 7 6.93 -11.79 -1.67
C TYR A 7 5.48 -12.16 -1.97
N GLN A 8 4.57 -11.83 -1.06
CA GLN A 8 3.14 -12.10 -1.20
C GLN A 8 2.43 -11.00 -2.00
N GLN A 9 1.67 -11.40 -3.01
CA GLN A 9 0.86 -10.53 -3.87
C GLN A 9 -0.62 -10.86 -3.72
N SER A 10 -1.45 -9.81 -3.71
CA SER A 10 -2.90 -9.92 -3.68
C SER A 10 -3.43 -10.22 -5.08
N ASP A 11 -4.26 -11.26 -5.22
CA ASP A 11 -5.03 -11.56 -6.45
C ASP A 11 -6.51 -11.22 -6.28
N ARG A 12 -6.84 -10.27 -5.39
CA ARG A 12 -8.23 -9.89 -5.13
C ARG A 12 -8.80 -9.17 -6.34
N GLU A 13 -9.79 -9.80 -6.97
CA GLU A 13 -10.62 -9.21 -8.03
C GLU A 13 -11.99 -8.86 -7.46
N GLU A 14 -12.17 -7.62 -6.99
CA GLU A 14 -13.40 -7.17 -6.34
C GLU A 14 -13.66 -5.67 -6.51
N ARG A 15 -14.94 -5.26 -6.42
CA ARG A 15 -15.27 -3.83 -6.31
C ARG A 15 -14.92 -3.31 -4.92
N LEU A 16 -14.20 -2.18 -4.86
CA LEU A 16 -13.87 -1.52 -3.60
C LEU A 16 -14.97 -0.53 -3.21
N LYS A 17 -15.46 -0.63 -1.97
CA LYS A 17 -16.15 0.50 -1.33
C LYS A 17 -15.08 1.50 -0.87
N ILE A 18 -15.13 2.72 -1.42
CA ILE A 18 -14.15 3.77 -1.17
C ILE A 18 -14.87 4.91 -0.42
N LEU A 19 -14.43 5.19 0.81
CA LEU A 19 -14.88 6.35 1.58
C LEU A 19 -14.17 7.61 1.11
N ASN A 20 -12.83 7.55 1.05
CA ASN A 20 -11.94 8.57 0.50
C ASN A 20 -10.59 7.93 0.13
N LEU A 21 -9.78 8.62 -0.67
CA LEU A 21 -8.50 8.08 -1.15
C LEU A 21 -7.47 7.85 -0.02
N PRO A 22 -7.29 8.75 0.97
CA PRO A 22 -6.32 8.52 2.06
C PRO A 22 -6.62 7.26 2.88
N SER A 23 -7.89 6.92 3.10
CA SER A 23 -8.28 5.69 3.82
C SER A 23 -7.82 4.40 3.12
N LEU A 24 -7.53 4.44 1.81
CA LEU A 24 -7.03 3.29 1.08
C LEU A 24 -5.62 2.89 1.50
N GLN A 25 -4.80 3.84 1.99
CA GLN A 25 -3.46 3.53 2.51
C GLN A 25 -3.54 2.61 3.73
N GLN A 26 -4.45 2.88 4.68
CA GLN A 26 -4.67 2.01 5.84
C GLN A 26 -5.19 0.63 5.43
N ARG A 27 -6.11 0.58 4.45
CA ARG A 27 -6.62 -0.69 3.91
C ARG A 27 -5.52 -1.50 3.21
N ALA A 28 -4.64 -0.84 2.47
CA ALA A 28 -3.52 -1.45 1.76
C ALA A 28 -2.44 -1.97 2.72
N GLN A 29 -2.18 -1.27 3.83
CA GLN A 29 -1.21 -1.69 4.85
C GLN A 29 -1.49 -3.08 5.43
N GLN A 30 -2.77 -3.46 5.51
CA GLN A 30 -3.17 -4.77 6.06
C GLN A 30 -2.89 -5.94 5.12
N ILE A 31 -2.58 -5.69 3.85
CA ILE A 31 -2.48 -6.72 2.80
C ILE A 31 -1.17 -6.71 2.03
N ILE A 32 -0.51 -5.56 1.94
CA ILE A 32 0.79 -5.42 1.29
C ILE A 32 1.88 -5.75 2.33
N PRO A 33 2.83 -6.65 2.02
CA PRO A 33 3.97 -6.90 2.90
C PRO A 33 4.71 -5.62 3.30
N LYS A 34 5.13 -5.51 4.57
CA LYS A 34 5.68 -4.28 5.17
C LYS A 34 6.73 -3.58 4.30
N GLY A 35 7.68 -4.32 3.72
CA GLY A 35 8.73 -3.76 2.89
C GLY A 35 8.21 -3.12 1.60
N GLY A 36 7.27 -3.78 0.90
CA GLY A 36 6.67 -3.21 -0.30
C GLY A 36 5.67 -2.09 0.01
N PHE A 37 4.99 -2.15 1.15
CA PHE A 37 4.15 -1.04 1.62
C PHE A 37 5.00 0.21 1.87
N GLY A 38 6.09 0.08 2.63
CA GLY A 38 7.04 1.18 2.86
C GLY A 38 7.58 1.76 1.55
N TYR A 39 8.00 0.92 0.61
CA TYR A 39 8.45 1.35 -0.72
C TYR A 39 7.41 2.18 -1.50
N ILE A 40 6.12 1.87 -1.36
CA ILE A 40 5.04 2.61 -2.02
C ILE A 40 4.72 3.91 -1.28
N THR A 41 4.77 3.87 0.06
CA THR A 41 4.26 4.97 0.89
C THR A 41 5.32 5.90 1.42
N GLU A 42 6.60 5.65 1.31
CA GLU A 42 7.63 6.51 1.89
C GLU A 42 8.22 7.43 0.81
N GLY A 43 8.39 8.71 1.15
CA GLY A 43 9.08 9.69 0.31
C GLY A 43 10.59 9.70 0.54
N SER A 44 11.32 10.50 -0.25
CA SER A 44 12.73 10.78 -0.01
C SER A 44 12.92 11.86 1.07
N GLU A 45 14.08 11.85 1.71
CA GLU A 45 14.46 12.84 2.74
C GLU A 45 13.44 12.85 3.91
N ASP A 46 13.13 14.00 4.51
CA ASP A 46 12.28 14.08 5.70
C ASP A 46 10.77 14.13 5.39
N GLU A 47 10.36 13.66 4.20
CA GLU A 47 8.95 13.66 3.76
C GLU A 47 8.27 15.04 3.86
N LEU A 48 9.07 16.12 3.84
CA LEU A 48 8.63 17.48 4.14
C LEU A 48 7.63 18.04 3.11
N ASN A 49 7.61 17.47 1.89
CA ASN A 49 6.81 17.92 0.74
C ASN A 49 5.53 17.11 0.52
N ARG A 50 5.13 16.24 1.44
CA ARG A 50 3.95 15.37 1.24
C ARG A 50 2.60 16.09 1.42
N LEU A 51 2.60 17.27 2.05
CA LEU A 51 1.39 17.97 2.51
C LEU A 51 1.33 19.46 2.13
N HIS A 52 2.23 19.93 1.26
CA HIS A 52 2.15 21.25 0.62
C HIS A 52 1.88 21.08 -0.88
#